data_AF-A0A2E4W5D6-F1
#
_entry.id   AF-A0A2E4W5D6-F1
#
_cell.length_a   1.000
_cell.length_b   1.000
_cell.length_c   1.000
_cell.angle_alpha   90.00
_cell.angle_beta   90.00
_cell.angle_gamma   90.00
#
_symmetry.space_group_name_H-M   'P 1'
#
loop_
_entity.id
_entity.type
_entity.pdbx_description
1 polymer ?
#
loop_
_entity_poly.entity_id
_entity_poly.type
_entity_poly.pdbx_seq_one_letter_code
_entity_poly.pdbx_strand_id
1 'polypeptide(L)'
;MGDSNSWLKKNDYKHIEQESFSNQPHILKILIHYIPESNLGFILNEMPKIWLWREDTISQFLSHITRLHTKINHVYSEDGQPKLDDNSMSATRNQFDVFMYRRKLFWKVWKAYGFIKNEPLIKFEDFLEKPNDVVASLKDWHWPQFQLGRSIKLPMPHKIEINYTEKFANYDEILGWFNE
;
A
#
# COMPACT_ATOMS: atom_id res chain seq x y z
N MET A 1 -12.79 17.79 -2.31
CA MET A 1 -12.71 16.31 -2.22
C MET A 1 -11.85 15.99 -1.01
N GLY A 2 -12.42 15.37 0.02
CA GLY A 2 -11.65 14.92 1.18
C GLY A 2 -10.73 13.77 0.77
N ASP A 3 -9.45 13.87 1.10
CA ASP A 3 -8.49 12.78 0.90
C ASP A 3 -8.96 11.55 1.68
N SER A 4 -9.27 10.46 0.98
CA SER A 4 -9.72 9.20 1.58
C SER A 4 -8.70 8.66 2.58
N ASN A 5 -7.39 8.92 2.38
CA ASN A 5 -6.36 8.53 3.35
C ASN A 5 -6.45 9.30 4.67
N SER A 6 -6.97 10.52 4.64
CA SER A 6 -7.17 11.35 5.82
C SER A 6 -8.45 10.96 6.58
N TRP A 7 -9.47 10.45 5.89
CA TRP A 7 -10.70 9.94 6.48
C TRP A 7 -10.48 8.60 7.21
N LEU A 8 -9.77 7.65 6.59
CA LEU A 8 -9.52 6.31 7.14
C LEU A 8 -8.70 6.31 8.45
N LYS A 9 -7.98 7.40 8.72
CA LYS A 9 -7.23 7.59 9.97
C LYS A 9 -8.09 8.11 11.13
N LYS A 10 -9.30 8.61 10.85
CA LYS A 10 -10.12 9.37 11.81
C LYS A 10 -11.54 8.81 11.99
N ASN A 11 -11.95 7.83 11.18
CA ASN A 11 -13.32 7.32 11.16
C ASN A 11 -13.36 5.79 11.22
N ASP A 12 -14.47 5.25 11.71
CA ASP A 12 -14.73 3.81 11.80
C ASP A 12 -14.99 3.22 10.40
N TYR A 13 -14.44 2.03 10.17
CA TYR A 13 -14.60 1.27 8.94
C TYR A 13 -16.01 0.66 8.79
N LYS A 14 -16.80 0.52 9.88
CA LYS A 14 -18.14 -0.11 9.86
C LYS A 14 -19.15 0.53 8.92
N HIS A 15 -18.96 1.79 8.55
CA HIS A 15 -19.88 2.55 7.70
C HIS A 15 -19.22 3.07 6.43
N ILE A 16 -18.07 2.52 6.04
CA ILE A 16 -17.32 3.00 4.88
C ILE A 16 -18.19 3.04 3.62
N GLU A 17 -19.11 2.09 3.45
CA GLU A 17 -20.00 2.00 2.28
C GLU A 17 -20.98 3.17 2.14
N GLN A 18 -21.25 3.87 3.24
CA GLN A 18 -22.15 5.03 3.29
C GLN A 18 -21.44 6.33 2.87
N GLU A 19 -20.11 6.30 2.75
CA GLU A 19 -19.32 7.47 2.39
C GLU A 19 -19.40 7.79 0.90
N SER A 20 -19.47 9.09 0.59
CA SER A 20 -19.56 9.58 -0.80
C SER A 20 -18.40 9.15 -1.69
N PHE A 21 -17.22 8.89 -1.11
CA PHE A 21 -16.06 8.40 -1.85
C PHE A 21 -16.15 6.90 -2.13
N SER A 22 -16.83 6.09 -1.31
CA SER A 22 -16.83 4.64 -1.48
C SER A 22 -17.49 4.14 -2.77
N ASN A 23 -18.32 4.97 -3.38
CA ASN A 23 -18.95 4.72 -4.68
C ASN A 23 -18.12 5.28 -5.87
N GLN A 24 -16.94 5.84 -5.62
CA GLN A 24 -16.06 6.34 -6.67
C GLN A 24 -14.98 5.30 -7.04
N PRO A 25 -14.47 5.33 -8.29
CA PRO A 25 -13.36 4.49 -8.68
C PRO A 25 -12.12 4.89 -7.89
N HIS A 26 -11.68 4.00 -7.01
CA HIS A 26 -10.49 4.17 -6.20
C HIS A 26 -9.61 2.95 -6.36
N ILE A 27 -8.32 3.17 -6.60
CA ILE A 27 -7.33 2.12 -6.36
C ILE A 27 -7.14 2.09 -4.85
N LEU A 28 -8.00 1.33 -4.18
CA LEU A 28 -7.93 1.18 -2.74
C LEU A 28 -6.64 0.40 -2.42
N LYS A 29 -5.58 1.12 -2.08
CA LYS A 29 -4.34 0.52 -1.57
C LYS A 29 -4.56 0.10 -0.13
N ILE A 30 -5.32 -0.98 0.08
CA ILE A 30 -5.39 -1.61 1.40
C ILE A 30 -4.06 -2.31 1.65
N LEU A 31 -3.11 -1.57 2.20
CA LEU A 31 -2.01 -2.18 2.91
C LEU A 31 -2.57 -2.62 4.25
N ILE A 32 -2.68 -3.93 4.47
CA ILE A 32 -3.04 -4.51 5.78
C ILE A 32 -2.16 -4.02 6.95
N HIS A 33 -1.02 -3.36 6.64
CA HIS A 33 -0.16 -2.68 7.59
C HIS A 33 -0.84 -1.49 8.29
N TYR A 34 -1.86 -0.89 7.68
CA TYR A 34 -2.55 0.28 8.23
C TYR A 34 -3.97 -0.02 8.75
N ILE A 35 -4.42 -1.28 8.65
CA ILE A 35 -5.71 -1.72 9.17
C ILE A 35 -5.50 -2.43 10.52
N PRO A 36 -6.22 -2.03 11.58
CA PRO A 36 -6.25 -2.80 12.83
C PRO A 36 -6.69 -4.24 12.59
N GLU A 37 -6.03 -5.21 13.21
CA GLU A 37 -6.28 -6.64 12.93
C GLU A 37 -7.72 -7.06 13.21
N SER A 38 -8.32 -6.46 14.24
CA SER A 38 -9.73 -6.64 14.60
C SER A 38 -10.70 -6.31 13.46
N ASN A 39 -10.29 -5.47 12.50
CA ASN A 39 -11.13 -4.97 11.43
C ASN A 39 -10.85 -5.66 10.08
N LEU A 40 -9.79 -6.49 9.99
CA LEU A 40 -9.39 -7.12 8.73
C LEU A 40 -10.47 -8.03 8.16
N GLY A 41 -11.10 -8.88 8.98
CA GLY A 41 -12.12 -9.81 8.51
C GLY A 41 -13.34 -9.10 7.89
N PHE A 42 -13.79 -8.01 8.53
CA PHE A 42 -14.91 -7.20 8.04
C PHE A 42 -14.55 -6.51 6.72
N ILE A 43 -13.48 -5.71 6.70
CA ILE A 43 -13.09 -4.89 5.54
C ILE A 43 -12.76 -5.76 4.31
N LEU A 44 -12.17 -6.94 4.53
CA LEU A 44 -11.69 -7.78 3.43
C LEU A 44 -12.74 -8.73 2.89
N ASN A 45 -13.85 -8.96 3.61
CA ASN A 45 -14.88 -9.86 3.14
C ASN A 45 -15.89 -9.19 2.20
N GLU A 46 -16.16 -7.89 2.37
CA GLU A 46 -17.33 -7.23 1.77
C GLU A 46 -17.12 -6.69 0.35
N MET A 47 -15.87 -6.59 -0.15
CA MET A 47 -15.59 -6.03 -1.49
C MET A 47 -14.57 -6.84 -2.30
N PRO A 48 -14.72 -7.00 -3.63
CA PRO A 48 -13.67 -7.52 -4.49
C PRO A 48 -12.42 -6.64 -4.45
N LYS A 49 -11.24 -7.26 -4.35
CA LYS A 49 -9.96 -6.54 -4.19
C LYS A 49 -8.91 -6.98 -5.19
N ILE A 50 -8.01 -6.04 -5.51
CA ILE A 50 -6.73 -6.33 -6.14
C ILE A 50 -5.66 -6.31 -5.04
N TRP A 51 -4.92 -7.40 -4.90
CA TRP A 51 -3.86 -7.52 -3.91
C TRP A 51 -2.53 -7.11 -4.51
N LEU A 52 -1.81 -6.24 -3.81
CA LEU A 52 -0.48 -5.79 -4.21
C LEU A 52 0.54 -6.32 -3.20
N TRP A 53 1.49 -7.13 -3.66
CA TRP A 53 2.63 -7.60 -2.86
C TRP A 53 3.93 -6.97 -3.36
N ARG A 54 4.96 -6.93 -2.51
CA ARG A 54 6.28 -6.42 -2.88
C ARG A 54 7.32 -7.52 -2.82
N GLU A 55 8.15 -7.61 -3.85
CA GLU A 55 9.32 -8.48 -3.82
C GLU A 55 10.50 -7.82 -3.09
N ASP A 56 10.72 -6.54 -3.33
CA ASP A 56 11.77 -5.77 -2.65
C ASP A 56 11.31 -5.39 -1.23
N THR A 57 11.58 -6.29 -0.30
CA THR A 57 11.14 -6.17 1.10
C THR A 57 11.95 -5.17 1.89
N ILE A 58 13.20 -4.95 1.50
CA ILE A 58 14.10 -3.98 2.13
C ILE A 58 13.58 -2.58 1.81
N SER A 59 13.39 -2.25 0.53
CA SER A 59 12.81 -0.97 0.13
C SER A 59 11.39 -0.79 0.67
N GLN A 60 10.60 -1.85 0.78
CA GLN A 60 9.28 -1.77 1.42
C GLN A 60 9.38 -1.34 2.89
N PHE A 61 10.28 -1.93 3.65
CA PHE A 61 10.48 -1.61 5.06
C PHE A 61 11.01 -0.18 5.24
N LEU A 62 12.03 0.20 4.48
CA LEU A 62 12.63 1.54 4.54
C LEU A 62 11.61 2.61 4.13
N SER A 63 10.80 2.35 3.09
CA SER A 63 9.67 3.21 2.71
C SER A 63 8.64 3.32 3.83
N HIS A 64 8.33 2.22 4.53
CA HIS A 64 7.42 2.23 5.66
C HIS A 64 7.94 3.13 6.80
N ILE A 65 9.19 2.98 7.22
CA ILE A 65 9.80 3.82 8.25
C ILE A 65 9.83 5.28 7.83
N THR A 66 10.18 5.55 6.57
CA THR A 66 10.20 6.90 6.02
C THR A 66 8.82 7.58 6.10
N ARG A 67 7.74 6.85 5.81
CA ARG A 67 6.37 7.36 5.94
C ARG A 67 5.99 7.61 7.40
N LEU A 68 6.45 6.76 8.32
CA LEU A 68 6.22 6.98 9.75
C LEU A 68 6.95 8.24 10.24
N HIS A 69 8.14 8.52 9.72
CA HIS A 69 8.93 9.69 10.05
C HIS A 69 8.33 10.96 9.44
N THR A 70 8.16 10.99 8.12
CA THR A 70 7.72 12.18 7.36
C THR A 70 6.22 12.46 7.45
N LYS A 71 5.41 11.45 7.80
CA LYS A 71 3.94 11.44 7.69
C LYS A 71 3.40 11.61 6.26
N ILE A 72 4.27 11.56 5.24
CA ILE A 72 3.89 11.65 3.84
C ILE A 72 3.61 10.25 3.29
N ASN A 73 2.36 10.01 2.85
CA ASN A 73 1.93 8.72 2.32
C ASN A 73 1.95 8.65 0.79
N HIS A 74 1.58 9.77 0.15
CA HIS A 74 1.42 9.92 -1.30
C HIS A 74 1.95 11.29 -1.72
N VAL A 75 2.56 11.33 -2.90
CA VAL A 75 3.10 12.53 -3.52
C VAL A 75 2.39 12.71 -4.86
N TYR A 76 1.82 13.89 -5.10
CA TYR A 76 1.08 14.21 -6.33
C TYR A 76 1.76 15.30 -7.16
N SER A 77 2.89 15.82 -6.70
CA SER A 77 3.74 16.80 -7.38
C SER A 77 5.17 16.70 -6.87
N GLU A 78 6.14 17.18 -7.64
CA GLU A 78 7.57 17.16 -7.25
C GLU A 78 7.83 17.91 -5.94
N ASP A 79 7.14 19.03 -5.71
CA ASP A 79 7.24 19.80 -4.45
C ASP A 79 6.78 19.03 -3.21
N GLY A 80 5.95 18.00 -3.40
CA GLY A 80 5.46 17.14 -2.33
C GLY A 80 6.44 16.04 -1.90
N GLN A 81 7.60 15.93 -2.56
CA GLN A 81 8.61 14.94 -2.21
C GLN A 81 9.17 15.22 -0.80
N PRO A 82 9.32 14.19 0.06
CA PRO A 82 9.94 14.36 1.36
C PRO A 82 11.41 14.81 1.20
N LYS A 83 11.76 15.93 1.81
CA LYS A 83 13.14 16.38 1.94
C LYS A 83 13.75 15.77 3.18
N LEU A 84 14.80 14.97 3.01
CA LEU A 84 15.46 14.23 4.08
C LEU A 84 16.96 14.48 4.01
N ASP A 85 17.54 14.87 5.14
CA ASP A 85 18.99 14.98 5.28
C ASP A 85 19.62 13.59 5.33
N ASP A 86 20.90 13.49 4.96
CA ASP A 86 21.63 12.22 5.03
C ASP A 86 21.76 11.76 6.48
N ASN A 87 21.66 10.45 6.71
CA ASN A 87 21.69 9.84 8.05
C ASN A 87 20.64 10.39 9.04
N SER A 88 19.59 11.06 8.56
CA SER A 88 18.53 11.64 9.42
C SER A 88 17.51 10.62 9.93
N MET A 89 17.49 9.42 9.36
CA MET A 89 16.58 8.36 9.74
C MET A 89 17.31 7.16 10.33
N SER A 90 16.61 6.45 11.20
CA SER A 90 17.00 5.14 11.69
C SER A 90 15.77 4.27 11.84
N ALA A 91 15.94 2.96 11.77
CA ALA A 91 14.91 2.00 12.13
C ALA A 91 15.30 1.27 13.41
N THR A 92 14.31 0.81 14.16
CA THR A 92 14.50 -0.01 15.36
C THR A 92 14.15 -1.46 15.07
N ARG A 93 14.75 -2.38 15.83
CA ARG A 93 14.45 -3.81 15.69
C ARG A 93 12.97 -4.13 15.92
N ASN A 94 12.33 -3.48 16.89
CA ASN A 94 10.90 -3.64 17.14
C ASN A 94 10.04 -3.25 15.92
N GLN A 95 10.39 -2.16 15.21
CA GLN A 95 9.67 -1.79 13.99
C GLN A 95 9.85 -2.84 12.88
N PHE A 96 11.04 -3.43 12.77
CA PHE A 96 11.31 -4.53 11.85
C PHE A 96 10.48 -5.78 12.19
N ASP A 97 10.44 -6.19 13.46
CA ASP A 97 9.67 -7.36 13.89
C ASP A 97 8.17 -7.19 13.61
N VAL A 98 7.62 -6.00 13.90
CA VAL A 98 6.23 -5.65 13.57
C VAL A 98 6.00 -5.67 12.06
N PHE A 99 6.93 -5.15 11.27
CA PHE A 99 6.84 -5.18 9.81
C PHE A 99 6.81 -6.62 9.28
N MET A 100 7.69 -7.50 9.78
CA MET A 100 7.77 -8.90 9.39
C MET A 100 6.54 -9.68 9.82
N TYR A 101 6.01 -9.42 11.02
CA TYR A 101 4.73 -9.97 11.47
C TYR A 101 3.60 -9.58 10.51
N ARG A 102 3.48 -8.29 10.17
CA ARG A 102 2.45 -7.81 9.24
C ARG A 102 2.62 -8.42 7.85
N ARG A 103 3.84 -8.55 7.35
CA ARG A 103 4.11 -9.23 6.07
C ARG A 103 3.62 -10.68 6.08
N LYS A 104 3.86 -11.43 7.17
CA LYS A 104 3.31 -12.79 7.33
C LYS A 104 1.78 -12.78 7.37
N LEU A 105 1.19 -11.81 8.04
CA LEU A 105 -0.26 -11.64 8.11
C LEU A 105 -0.88 -11.38 6.72
N PHE A 106 -0.24 -10.57 5.86
CA PHE A 106 -0.70 -10.32 4.50
C PHE A 106 -0.95 -11.63 3.75
N TRP A 107 0.03 -12.54 3.78
CA TRP A 107 -0.07 -13.82 3.08
C TRP A 107 -1.17 -14.72 3.66
N LYS A 108 -1.31 -14.76 4.98
CA LYS A 108 -2.41 -15.51 5.63
C LYS A 108 -3.77 -14.99 5.20
N VAL A 109 -3.91 -13.67 5.20
CA VAL A 109 -5.15 -12.97 4.89
C VAL A 109 -5.48 -13.09 3.40
N TRP A 110 -4.51 -12.93 2.50
CA TRP A 110 -4.72 -13.17 1.07
C TRP A 110 -5.17 -14.61 0.80
N LYS A 111 -4.54 -15.61 1.43
CA LYS A 111 -4.97 -17.01 1.30
C LYS A 111 -6.41 -17.23 1.79
N ALA A 112 -6.78 -16.61 2.91
CA ALA A 112 -8.09 -16.79 3.52
C ALA A 112 -9.24 -16.07 2.77
N TYR A 113 -8.98 -14.88 2.22
CA TYR A 113 -10.03 -14.03 1.66
C TYR A 113 -9.90 -13.79 0.16
N GLY A 114 -8.69 -13.70 -0.36
CA GLY A 114 -8.42 -13.39 -1.76
C GLY A 114 -8.34 -14.63 -2.65
N PHE A 115 -7.52 -15.60 -2.28
CA PHE A 115 -7.29 -16.81 -3.07
C PHE A 115 -8.58 -17.59 -3.32
N ILE A 116 -9.42 -17.76 -2.28
CA ILE A 116 -10.70 -18.48 -2.37
C ILE A 116 -11.68 -17.78 -3.33
N LYS A 117 -11.61 -16.45 -3.41
CA LYS A 117 -12.46 -15.63 -4.30
C LYS A 117 -11.82 -15.38 -5.68
N ASN A 118 -10.70 -16.04 -5.97
CA ASN A 118 -9.90 -15.83 -7.18
C ASN A 118 -9.50 -14.36 -7.38
N GLU A 119 -9.23 -13.63 -6.29
CA GLU A 119 -8.83 -12.22 -6.34
C GLU A 119 -7.37 -12.07 -6.85
N PRO A 120 -7.07 -11.14 -7.78
CA PRO A 120 -5.77 -10.96 -8.38
C PRO A 120 -4.72 -10.60 -7.35
N LEU A 121 -3.57 -11.24 -7.47
CA LEU A 121 -2.36 -10.91 -6.74
C LEU A 121 -1.31 -10.40 -7.72
N ILE A 122 -0.98 -9.13 -7.61
CA ILE A 122 -0.09 -8.41 -8.51
C ILE A 122 1.16 -7.98 -7.74
N LYS A 123 2.32 -8.14 -8.38
CA LYS A 123 3.58 -7.58 -7.88
C LYS A 123 3.54 -6.07 -8.06
N PHE A 124 3.75 -5.34 -6.97
CA PHE A 124 3.63 -3.90 -6.93
C PHE A 124 4.65 -3.22 -7.85
N GLU A 125 5.85 -3.79 -7.97
CA GLU A 125 6.90 -3.29 -8.87
C GLU A 125 6.43 -3.33 -10.33
N ASP A 126 5.82 -4.43 -10.77
CA ASP A 126 5.25 -4.58 -12.12
C ASP A 126 4.13 -3.55 -12.35
N PHE A 127 3.28 -3.32 -11.34
CA PHE A 127 2.23 -2.32 -11.39
C PHE A 127 2.78 -0.89 -11.54
N LEU A 128 3.92 -0.57 -10.92
CA LEU A 128 4.54 0.75 -11.07
C LEU A 128 5.21 0.93 -12.43
N GLU A 129 5.85 -0.11 -12.95
CA GLU A 129 6.58 -0.03 -14.22
C GLU A 129 5.61 0.07 -15.40
N LYS A 130 4.54 -0.75 -15.39
CA LYS A 130 3.58 -0.87 -16.49
C LYS A 130 2.13 -0.87 -15.98
N PRO A 131 1.67 0.23 -15.36
CA PRO A 131 0.33 0.29 -14.75
C PRO A 131 -0.78 0.01 -15.75
N ASN A 132 -0.66 0.48 -17.00
CA ASN A 132 -1.66 0.27 -18.04
C ASN A 132 -1.78 -1.20 -18.45
N ASP A 133 -0.66 -1.91 -18.57
CA ASP A 133 -0.63 -3.32 -18.96
C ASP A 133 -1.23 -4.19 -17.85
N VAL A 134 -0.86 -3.89 -16.59
CA VAL A 134 -1.43 -4.57 -15.44
C VAL A 134 -2.94 -4.32 -15.33
N VAL A 135 -3.41 -3.07 -15.51
CA VAL A 135 -4.84 -2.76 -15.53
C VAL A 135 -5.54 -3.45 -16.71
N ALA A 136 -4.92 -3.52 -17.89
CA ALA A 136 -5.47 -4.24 -19.04
C ALA A 136 -5.60 -5.75 -18.77
N SER A 137 -4.63 -6.35 -18.07
CA SER A 137 -4.70 -7.78 -17.67
C SER A 137 -5.83 -8.08 -16.68
N LEU A 138 -6.27 -7.08 -15.92
CA LEU A 138 -7.38 -7.18 -14.98
C LEU A 138 -8.76 -7.05 -15.62
N LYS A 139 -8.81 -6.70 -16.92
CA LYS A 139 -10.05 -6.42 -17.64
C LYS A 139 -10.98 -7.64 -17.65
N ASP A 140 -10.44 -8.84 -17.74
CA ASP A 140 -11.26 -10.06 -17.80
C ASP A 140 -11.77 -10.49 -16.42
N TRP A 141 -11.17 -10.02 -15.32
CA TRP A 141 -11.49 -10.47 -13.97
C TRP A 141 -12.73 -9.76 -13.37
N HIS A 142 -12.80 -8.42 -13.45
CA HIS A 142 -13.92 -7.67 -12.84
C HIS A 142 -14.38 -6.44 -13.63
N TRP A 143 -13.84 -6.17 -14.83
CA TRP A 143 -14.24 -5.00 -15.63
C TRP A 143 -15.76 -4.86 -15.90
N PRO A 144 -16.53 -5.95 -16.07
CA PRO A 144 -17.99 -5.85 -16.22
C PRO A 144 -18.68 -5.17 -15.03
N GLN A 145 -18.12 -5.32 -13.82
CA GLN A 145 -18.74 -4.84 -12.57
C GLN A 145 -18.34 -3.39 -12.25
N PHE A 146 -17.15 -2.96 -12.68
CA PHE A 146 -16.67 -1.59 -12.43
C PHE A 146 -17.31 -0.53 -13.34
N GLN A 147 -18.16 -0.91 -14.30
CA GLN A 147 -18.90 -0.02 -15.22
C GLN A 147 -18.05 1.18 -15.73
N LEU A 148 -16.78 0.95 -16.02
CA LEU A 148 -15.84 1.98 -16.50
C LEU A 148 -16.13 2.29 -17.98
N GLY A 149 -17.31 2.85 -18.27
CA GLY A 149 -17.75 3.26 -19.60
C GLY A 149 -17.15 4.58 -20.09
N ARG A 150 -16.30 5.22 -19.28
CA ARG A 150 -15.59 6.47 -19.62
C ARG A 150 -14.13 6.33 -19.25
N SER A 151 -13.24 6.99 -19.99
CA SER A 151 -11.82 7.09 -19.63
C SER A 151 -11.69 7.89 -18.33
N ILE A 152 -11.71 7.21 -17.19
CA ILE A 152 -11.51 7.85 -15.90
C ILE A 152 -10.00 8.09 -15.77
N LYS A 153 -9.60 9.36 -15.81
CA LYS A 153 -8.23 9.75 -15.43
C LYS A 153 -8.16 9.75 -13.91
N LEU A 154 -7.66 8.66 -13.34
CA LEU A 154 -7.32 8.61 -11.93
C LEU A 154 -5.97 9.33 -11.73
N PRO A 155 -5.88 10.32 -10.82
CA PRO A 155 -4.60 10.93 -10.50
C PRO A 155 -3.70 9.87 -9.84
N MET A 156 -2.64 9.47 -10.54
CA MET A 156 -1.67 8.52 -10.02
C MET A 156 -0.64 9.27 -9.17
N PRO A 157 -0.33 8.80 -7.95
CA PRO A 157 0.73 9.39 -7.16
C PRO A 157 2.08 9.17 -7.86
N HIS A 158 2.95 10.17 -7.77
CA HIS A 158 4.34 10.06 -8.20
C HIS A 158 5.09 9.04 -7.33
N LYS A 159 6.08 8.39 -7.94
CA LYS A 159 7.04 7.56 -7.20
C LYS A 159 7.77 8.46 -6.20
N ILE A 160 7.86 7.99 -4.96
CA ILE A 160 8.70 8.65 -3.94
C ILE A 160 10.13 8.17 -4.20
N GLU A 161 10.98 9.07 -4.67
CA GLU A 161 12.37 8.77 -5.02
C GLU A 161 13.27 9.13 -3.84
N ILE A 162 13.70 8.10 -3.10
CA ILE A 162 14.57 8.26 -1.94
C ILE A 162 15.71 7.26 -2.05
N ASN A 163 16.94 7.77 -1.93
CA ASN A 163 18.12 6.94 -1.77
C ASN A 163 18.23 6.47 -0.31
N TYR A 164 17.58 5.35 0.03
CA TYR A 164 17.52 4.91 1.42
C TYR A 164 18.89 4.59 2.03
N THR A 165 19.88 4.19 1.22
CA THR A 165 21.24 3.95 1.68
C THR A 165 21.87 5.20 2.30
N GLU A 166 21.65 6.37 1.71
CA GLU A 166 22.18 7.64 2.22
C GLU A 166 21.34 8.22 3.36
N LYS A 167 20.03 7.93 3.39
CA LYS A 167 19.11 8.53 4.37
C LYS A 167 19.05 7.78 5.71
N PHE A 168 19.38 6.49 5.74
CA PHE A 168 19.34 5.69 6.97
C PHE A 168 20.72 5.53 7.61
N ALA A 169 20.89 6.08 8.81
CA ALA A 169 22.13 6.00 9.59
C ALA A 169 22.54 4.57 9.94
N ASN A 170 21.57 3.65 10.05
CA ASN A 170 21.79 2.24 10.36
C ASN A 170 21.38 1.30 9.22
N TYR A 171 21.55 1.74 7.96
CA TYR A 171 21.19 0.94 6.79
C TYR A 171 21.83 -0.46 6.79
N ASP A 172 23.13 -0.57 7.05
CA ASP A 172 23.84 -1.86 7.06
C ASP A 172 23.35 -2.80 8.18
N GLU A 173 23.00 -2.25 9.34
CA GLU A 173 22.38 -3.00 10.43
C GLU A 173 21.03 -3.57 10.00
N ILE A 174 20.20 -2.74 9.35
CA ILE A 174 18.89 -3.14 8.81
C ILE A 174 19.05 -4.28 7.79
N LEU A 175 20.05 -4.21 6.90
CA LEU A 175 20.34 -5.31 5.96
C LEU A 175 20.65 -6.62 6.70
N GLY A 176 21.39 -6.54 7.80
CA GLY A 176 21.67 -7.68 8.67
C GLY A 176 20.40 -8.40 9.13
N TRP A 177 19.37 -7.66 9.53
CA TRP A 177 18.12 -8.23 10.04
C TRP A 177 17.34 -9.07 9.02
N PHE A 178 17.49 -8.79 7.72
CA PHE A 178 16.82 -9.56 6.66
C PHE A 178 17.54 -10.86 6.30
N ASN A 179 18.78 -11.04 6.76
CA ASN A 179 19.59 -12.23 6.52
C ASN A 179 19.60 -13.23 7.70
N GLU A 180 18.91 -12.88 8.80
CA GLU A 180 18.68 -13.74 9.96
C GLU A 180 17.53 -14.73 9.74
#